data_AF-A0A6C2TVE4-F1
#
_entry.id   AF-A0A6C2TVE4-F1
#
_cell.length_a   1.000
_cell.length_b   1.000
_cell.length_c   1.000
_cell.angle_alpha   90.00
_cell.angle_beta   90.00
_cell.angle_gamma   90.00
#
_symmetry.space_group_name_H-M   'P 1'
#
loop_
_entity.id
_entity.type
_entity.pdbx_description
1 polymer ?
#
loop_
_entity_poly.entity_id
_entity_poly.type
_entity_poly.pdbx_seq_one_letter_code
_entity_poly.pdbx_strand_id
1 'polypeptide(L)'
;MGHMIQLRRLAPAILIASVLSSTADDELTQNPWMKSSAGGTALFKMISPEWNSSGNELNPAKRPQGIAYTMDSDGKLTKQWETSGWYAYEGFISDDGRYFVSLDPHSCDQEKHTDIAVAFYDRGTLLKQYRVCDLIKDPASLSDSVIYYQWRPFKQSFSDRISNHNFCLTMIDKTRYLFDVETGDIIETQHDSYARSFTEVCEERETEAASKGLEAYEKSALNKRFQKYFKLEEASDFRGRSTYGIDFEEPEWRATFIPIEEYGHPCKIKTIFPILEPDVVHTEIMAEDIDMAFKETIAHPEFKKRFSEASIVGIEMKISGNSLHMMRYKAERDLPEAGVDLRATPLEKWAYLVVESSGREYTSIYYNVSSKQLVIIK
;
A
#
# COMPACT_ATOMS: atom_id res chain seq x y z
N MET A 1 21.24 10.68 -49.34
CA MET A 1 21.99 10.04 -48.24
C MET A 1 21.20 10.23 -46.96
N GLY A 2 20.29 9.29 -46.66
CA GLY A 2 19.51 9.30 -45.42
C GLY A 2 20.04 8.21 -44.50
N HIS A 3 20.56 8.59 -43.33
CA HIS A 3 20.99 7.65 -42.31
C HIS A 3 19.75 7.16 -41.55
N MET A 4 19.38 5.92 -41.86
CA MET A 4 18.34 5.16 -41.17
C MET A 4 18.94 4.65 -39.83
N ILE A 5 18.52 5.26 -38.72
CA ILE A 5 18.89 4.85 -37.37
C ILE A 5 18.19 3.52 -37.09
N GLN A 6 18.96 2.44 -36.97
CA GLN A 6 18.44 1.14 -36.55
C GLN A 6 18.13 1.16 -35.04
N LEU A 7 16.84 1.15 -34.72
CA LEU A 7 16.33 0.81 -33.40
C LEU A 7 16.70 -0.63 -33.07
N ARG A 8 17.69 -0.80 -32.18
CA ARG A 8 18.03 -2.10 -31.60
C ARG A 8 16.83 -2.58 -30.77
N ARG A 9 16.34 -3.77 -31.09
CA ARG A 9 15.34 -4.49 -30.31
C ARG A 9 15.87 -4.71 -28.89
N LEU A 10 15.26 -4.05 -27.92
CA LEU A 10 15.46 -4.32 -26.50
C LEU A 10 15.02 -5.76 -26.22
N ALA A 11 15.89 -6.54 -25.58
CA ALA A 11 15.55 -7.87 -25.09
C ALA A 11 14.47 -7.76 -24.00
N PRO A 12 13.58 -8.75 -23.85
CA PRO A 12 12.60 -8.75 -22.78
C PRO A 12 13.34 -8.81 -21.44
N ALA A 13 13.22 -7.74 -20.64
CA ALA A 13 13.64 -7.75 -19.26
C ALA A 13 12.78 -8.77 -18.50
N ILE A 14 13.43 -9.81 -17.96
CA ILE A 14 12.78 -10.76 -17.08
C ILE A 14 12.55 -10.04 -15.75
N LEU A 15 11.30 -9.60 -15.53
CA LEU A 15 10.87 -9.00 -14.28
C LEU A 15 10.87 -10.10 -13.21
N ILE A 16 11.91 -10.14 -12.36
CA ILE A 16 11.92 -11.01 -11.18
C ILE A 16 10.96 -10.39 -10.18
N ALA A 17 9.72 -10.87 -10.16
CA ALA A 17 8.73 -10.48 -9.17
C ALA A 17 9.25 -10.82 -7.77
N SER A 18 9.59 -9.78 -7.02
CA SER A 18 9.96 -9.91 -5.62
C SER A 18 8.70 -10.32 -4.87
N VAL A 19 8.62 -11.58 -4.44
CA VAL A 19 7.52 -12.05 -3.58
C VAL A 19 7.72 -11.39 -2.22
N LEU A 20 7.13 -10.21 -2.04
CA LEU A 20 6.97 -9.62 -0.72
C LEU A 20 6.21 -10.63 0.12
N SER A 21 6.77 -11.02 1.26
CA SER A 21 6.04 -11.79 2.26
C SER A 21 4.84 -10.95 2.68
N SER A 22 3.68 -11.19 2.07
CA SER A 22 2.42 -10.59 2.50
C SER A 22 2.17 -11.11 3.91
N THR A 23 2.27 -10.23 4.91
CA THR A 23 1.61 -10.49 6.19
C THR A 23 0.17 -10.80 5.86
N ALA A 24 -0.32 -11.97 6.29
CA ALA A 24 -1.73 -12.29 6.14
C ALA A 24 -2.51 -11.11 6.75
N ASP A 25 -3.44 -10.55 5.99
CA ASP A 25 -4.30 -9.50 6.51
C ASP A 25 -5.05 -10.07 7.73
N ASP A 26 -5.12 -9.31 8.82
CA ASP A 26 -5.91 -9.72 9.98
C ASP A 26 -7.40 -9.65 9.62
N GLU A 27 -8.20 -10.58 10.16
CA GLU A 27 -9.65 -10.51 10.05
C GLU A 27 -10.16 -9.17 10.61
N LEU A 28 -11.06 -8.51 9.87
CA LEU A 28 -11.61 -7.23 10.31
C LEU A 28 -12.42 -7.41 11.59
N THR A 29 -11.91 -6.85 12.68
CA THR A 29 -12.59 -6.88 13.98
C THR A 29 -13.92 -6.14 13.88
N GLN A 30 -15.00 -6.82 14.26
CA GLN A 30 -16.33 -6.22 14.38
C GLN A 30 -16.33 -5.23 15.54
N ASN A 31 -16.29 -3.94 15.23
CA ASN A 31 -16.28 -2.86 16.21
C ASN A 31 -17.65 -2.15 16.27
N PRO A 32 -18.07 -1.61 17.42
CA PRO A 32 -19.28 -0.81 17.47
C PRO A 32 -19.08 0.47 16.64
N TRP A 33 -20.14 0.89 15.93
CA TRP A 33 -20.11 2.12 15.13
C TRP A 33 -21.48 2.80 15.11
N MET A 34 -21.52 4.05 14.68
CA MET A 34 -22.75 4.82 14.50
C MET A 34 -22.72 5.62 13.20
N LYS A 35 -23.89 5.79 12.57
CA LYS A 35 -24.05 6.59 11.36
C LYS A 35 -25.31 7.45 11.46
N SER A 36 -25.17 8.75 11.21
CA SER A 36 -26.31 9.66 11.07
C SER A 36 -26.91 9.58 9.66
N SER A 37 -28.20 9.90 9.54
CA SER A 37 -28.82 10.16 8.25
C SER A 37 -28.23 11.43 7.59
N ALA A 38 -28.50 11.63 6.31
CA ALA A 38 -27.94 12.77 5.56
C ALA A 38 -28.43 14.12 6.08
N GLY A 39 -29.71 14.21 6.48
CA GLY A 39 -30.30 15.38 7.13
C GLY A 39 -30.00 15.49 8.62
N GLY A 40 -29.32 14.50 9.22
CA GLY A 40 -28.98 14.49 10.64
C GLY A 40 -30.16 14.24 11.57
N THR A 41 -31.34 13.87 11.06
CA THR A 41 -32.57 13.67 11.84
C THR A 41 -32.73 12.23 12.37
N ALA A 42 -31.90 11.30 11.90
CA ALA A 42 -31.86 9.93 12.41
C ALA A 42 -30.42 9.45 12.64
N LEU A 43 -30.29 8.42 13.49
CA LEU A 43 -29.04 7.79 13.87
C LEU A 43 -29.23 6.29 13.92
N PHE A 44 -28.31 5.54 13.31
CA PHE A 44 -28.20 4.09 13.50
C PHE A 44 -26.95 3.78 14.32
N LYS A 45 -27.10 2.90 15.32
CA LYS A 45 -26.02 2.39 16.16
C LYS A 45 -25.88 0.89 15.95
N MET A 46 -24.68 0.46 15.55
CA MET A 46 -24.29 -0.94 15.48
C MET A 46 -23.48 -1.30 16.72
N ILE A 47 -23.90 -2.35 17.41
CA ILE A 47 -23.22 -2.94 18.57
C ILE A 47 -22.59 -4.24 18.10
N SER A 48 -21.26 -4.33 18.23
CA SER A 48 -20.51 -5.55 17.93
C SER A 48 -20.87 -6.68 18.89
N PRO A 49 -20.67 -7.94 18.49
CA PRO A 49 -20.78 -9.02 19.45
C PRO A 49 -19.66 -8.90 20.49
N GLU A 50 -19.90 -9.44 21.68
CA GLU A 50 -18.82 -9.63 22.65
C GLU A 50 -18.26 -11.04 22.54
N TRP A 51 -16.94 -11.13 22.45
CA TRP A 51 -16.21 -12.38 22.59
C TRP A 51 -16.02 -12.71 24.06
N ASN A 52 -15.97 -14.00 24.41
CA ASN A 52 -15.62 -14.43 25.75
C ASN A 52 -14.18 -13.97 26.12
N SER A 53 -13.81 -14.07 27.40
CA SER A 53 -12.49 -13.63 27.88
C SER A 53 -11.30 -14.36 27.24
N SER A 54 -11.54 -15.51 26.60
CA SER A 54 -10.51 -16.24 25.84
C SER A 54 -10.40 -15.81 24.38
N GLY A 55 -11.31 -14.96 23.87
CA GLY A 55 -11.31 -14.48 22.49
C GLY A 55 -11.73 -15.53 21.45
N ASN A 56 -12.06 -16.75 21.87
CA ASN A 56 -12.24 -17.88 20.97
C ASN A 56 -13.71 -18.21 20.68
N GLU A 57 -14.65 -17.71 21.48
CA GLU A 57 -16.08 -17.95 21.24
C GLU A 57 -16.90 -16.68 21.43
N LEU A 58 -17.87 -16.49 20.54
CA LEU A 58 -18.90 -15.45 20.66
C LEU A 58 -19.74 -15.72 21.90
N ASN A 59 -19.93 -14.71 22.74
CA ASN A 59 -20.86 -14.80 23.86
C ASN A 59 -22.29 -14.88 23.29
N PRO A 60 -23.01 -16.01 23.43
CA PRO A 60 -24.32 -16.19 22.82
C PRO A 60 -25.37 -15.24 23.39
N ALA A 61 -25.14 -14.70 24.60
CA ALA A 61 -26.00 -13.71 25.23
C ALA A 61 -25.81 -12.29 24.67
N LYS A 62 -24.75 -12.05 23.87
CA LYS A 62 -24.38 -10.75 23.33
C LYS A 62 -24.17 -10.82 21.82
N ARG A 63 -25.24 -11.19 21.14
CA ARG A 63 -25.32 -11.14 19.68
C ARG A 63 -25.17 -9.69 19.19
N PRO A 64 -24.69 -9.48 17.96
CA PRO A 64 -24.66 -8.14 17.38
C PRO A 64 -26.08 -7.55 17.34
N GLN A 65 -26.18 -6.24 17.59
CA GLN A 65 -27.45 -5.51 17.64
C GLN A 65 -27.37 -4.20 16.86
N GLY A 66 -28.42 -3.89 16.11
CA GLY A 66 -28.61 -2.61 15.45
C GLY A 66 -29.75 -1.84 16.09
N ILE A 67 -29.58 -0.54 16.36
CA ILE A 67 -30.62 0.29 16.97
C ILE A 67 -30.76 1.59 16.19
N ALA A 68 -31.98 1.90 15.77
CA ALA A 68 -32.31 3.15 15.11
C ALA A 68 -32.95 4.15 16.08
N TYR A 69 -32.54 5.41 15.95
CA TYR A 69 -33.07 6.55 16.69
C TYR A 69 -33.47 7.65 15.72
N THR A 70 -34.49 8.43 16.08
CA THR A 70 -34.74 9.76 15.51
C THR A 70 -34.31 10.81 16.50
N MET A 71 -33.96 12.00 16.00
CA MET A 71 -33.54 13.14 16.79
C MET A 71 -34.55 14.29 16.57
N ASP A 72 -35.07 14.84 17.66
CA ASP A 72 -35.91 16.03 17.59
C ASP A 72 -35.07 17.33 17.51
N SER A 73 -35.75 18.47 17.42
CA SER A 73 -35.11 19.79 17.33
C SER A 73 -34.26 20.16 18.55
N ASP A 74 -34.47 19.50 19.69
CA ASP A 74 -33.70 19.72 20.93
C ASP A 74 -32.51 18.74 21.04
N GLY A 75 -32.28 17.91 20.01
CA GLY A 75 -31.22 16.91 20.00
C GLY A 75 -31.55 15.65 20.79
N LYS A 76 -32.79 15.48 21.24
CA LYS A 76 -33.19 14.31 22.04
C LYS A 76 -33.41 13.11 21.12
N LEU A 77 -32.73 12.01 21.45
CA LEU A 77 -32.84 10.74 20.74
C LEU A 77 -34.03 9.94 21.23
N THR A 78 -34.85 9.48 20.28
CA THR A 78 -35.97 8.56 20.53
C THR A 78 -35.75 7.27 19.75
N LYS A 79 -35.68 6.14 20.45
CA LYS A 79 -35.52 4.81 19.82
C LYS A 79 -36.75 4.52 18.96
N GLN A 80 -36.52 4.16 17.70
CA GLN A 80 -37.58 3.76 16.77
C GLN A 80 -37.73 2.25 16.70
N TRP A 81 -36.63 1.54 16.49
CA TRP A 81 -36.62 0.08 16.34
C TRP A 81 -35.23 -0.49 16.64
N GLU A 82 -35.17 -1.81 16.78
CA GLU A 82 -33.95 -2.57 17.01
C GLU A 82 -33.97 -3.88 16.22
N THR A 83 -32.80 -4.40 15.91
CA THR A 83 -32.60 -5.68 15.21
C THR A 83 -31.42 -6.42 15.84
N SER A 84 -31.36 -7.74 15.67
CA SER A 84 -30.32 -8.56 16.28
C SER A 84 -29.98 -9.79 15.44
N GLY A 85 -28.78 -10.33 15.66
CA GLY A 85 -28.35 -11.60 15.06
C GLY A 85 -27.55 -11.46 13.76
N TRP A 86 -27.26 -10.24 13.32
CA TRP A 86 -26.38 -9.95 12.20
C TRP A 86 -25.58 -8.67 12.48
N TYR A 87 -24.40 -8.57 11.87
CA TYR A 87 -23.52 -7.40 11.94
C TYR A 87 -23.31 -6.86 10.53
N ALA A 88 -23.23 -5.53 10.40
CA ALA A 88 -22.81 -4.86 9.17
C ALA A 88 -21.61 -3.98 9.49
N TYR A 89 -20.59 -3.99 8.63
CA TYR A 89 -19.42 -3.13 8.79
C TYR A 89 -19.72 -1.67 8.40
N GLU A 90 -20.72 -1.44 7.55
CA GLU A 90 -21.20 -0.12 7.20
C GLU A 90 -22.72 -0.14 6.95
N GLY A 91 -23.37 1.02 7.07
CA GLY A 91 -24.74 1.17 6.62
C GLY A 91 -25.23 2.61 6.62
N PHE A 92 -26.45 2.79 6.11
CA PHE A 92 -27.09 4.07 5.88
C PHE A 92 -28.52 4.03 6.38
N ILE A 93 -28.95 5.08 7.08
CA ILE A 93 -30.32 5.22 7.61
C ILE A 93 -31.02 6.39 6.93
N SER A 94 -32.30 6.21 6.59
CA SER A 94 -33.14 7.28 6.03
C SER A 94 -33.40 8.39 7.05
N ASP A 95 -33.72 9.59 6.59
CA ASP A 95 -33.93 10.76 7.46
C ASP A 95 -35.12 10.61 8.43
N ASP A 96 -36.12 9.81 8.07
CA ASP A 96 -37.24 9.46 8.94
C ASP A 96 -36.91 8.32 9.93
N GLY A 97 -35.69 7.76 9.85
CA GLY A 97 -35.24 6.65 10.68
C GLY A 97 -35.93 5.31 10.37
N ARG A 98 -36.75 5.22 9.32
CA ARG A 98 -37.54 4.03 9.01
C ARG A 98 -36.75 2.95 8.28
N TYR A 99 -35.99 3.34 7.26
CA TYR A 99 -35.28 2.43 6.38
C TYR A 99 -33.78 2.38 6.71
N PHE A 100 -33.21 1.20 6.58
CA PHE A 100 -31.76 0.99 6.74
C PHE A 100 -31.22 0.17 5.60
N VAL A 101 -30.05 0.57 5.09
CA VAL A 101 -29.29 -0.16 4.07
C VAL A 101 -27.98 -0.59 4.69
N SER A 102 -27.77 -1.91 4.82
CA SER A 102 -26.50 -2.47 5.28
C SER A 102 -25.59 -2.75 4.09
N LEU A 103 -24.30 -2.43 4.24
CA LEU A 103 -23.25 -2.88 3.34
C LEU A 103 -22.31 -3.83 4.07
N ASP A 104 -21.90 -4.89 3.38
CA ASP A 104 -20.88 -5.81 3.87
C ASP A 104 -19.69 -5.88 2.89
N PRO A 105 -18.75 -4.94 2.98
CA PRO A 105 -17.57 -4.94 2.13
C PRO A 105 -16.61 -6.10 2.43
N HIS A 106 -16.83 -6.89 3.49
CA HIS A 106 -15.90 -7.95 3.89
C HIS A 106 -16.31 -9.29 3.30
N SER A 107 -15.88 -9.53 2.07
CA SER A 107 -16.27 -10.71 1.32
C SER A 107 -15.15 -11.76 1.30
N CYS A 108 -15.48 -12.99 1.70
CA CYS A 108 -14.51 -14.08 1.91
C CYS A 108 -14.72 -15.28 0.98
N ASP A 109 -15.89 -15.41 0.33
CA ASP A 109 -16.17 -16.45 -0.67
C ASP A 109 -15.57 -16.06 -2.03
N GLN A 110 -14.25 -16.11 -2.15
CA GLN A 110 -13.51 -15.76 -3.37
C GLN A 110 -13.85 -16.63 -4.59
N GLU A 111 -14.43 -17.82 -4.40
CA GLU A 111 -14.75 -18.72 -5.52
C GLU A 111 -16.07 -18.34 -6.19
N LYS A 112 -17.11 -18.08 -5.39
CA LYS A 112 -18.48 -17.90 -5.90
C LYS A 112 -19.03 -16.50 -5.65
N HIS A 113 -18.34 -15.70 -4.86
CA HIS A 113 -18.72 -14.34 -4.50
C HIS A 113 -20.14 -14.26 -3.91
N THR A 114 -20.51 -15.22 -3.06
CA THR A 114 -21.87 -15.32 -2.49
C THR A 114 -22.08 -14.47 -1.24
N ASP A 115 -21.07 -13.71 -0.83
CA ASP A 115 -21.17 -12.74 0.25
C ASP A 115 -22.20 -11.65 -0.05
N ILE A 116 -22.86 -11.14 0.99
CA ILE A 116 -23.87 -10.09 0.85
C ILE A 116 -23.16 -8.80 0.46
N ALA A 117 -23.56 -8.17 -0.64
CA ALA A 117 -23.08 -6.83 -1.00
C ALA A 117 -23.90 -5.76 -0.27
N VAL A 118 -25.23 -5.89 -0.36
CA VAL A 118 -26.18 -4.91 0.18
C VAL A 118 -27.47 -5.60 0.65
N ALA A 119 -28.04 -5.12 1.75
CA ALA A 119 -29.38 -5.52 2.20
C ALA A 119 -30.20 -4.33 2.70
N PHE A 120 -31.51 -4.41 2.48
CA PHE A 120 -32.49 -3.35 2.72
C PHE A 120 -33.45 -3.77 3.84
N TYR A 121 -33.74 -2.86 4.77
CA TYR A 121 -34.58 -3.13 5.92
C TYR A 121 -35.64 -2.02 6.11
N ASP A 122 -36.89 -2.39 6.44
CA ASP A 122 -37.92 -1.50 6.98
C ASP A 122 -38.09 -1.83 8.47
N ARG A 123 -37.76 -0.86 9.34
CA ARG A 123 -37.87 -0.98 10.81
C ARG A 123 -37.22 -2.27 11.36
N GLY A 124 -36.03 -2.57 10.85
CA GLY A 124 -35.23 -3.73 11.26
C GLY A 124 -35.66 -5.07 10.64
N THR A 125 -36.70 -5.09 9.80
CA THR A 125 -37.14 -6.27 9.05
C THR A 125 -36.53 -6.29 7.66
N LEU A 126 -35.88 -7.39 7.28
CA LEU A 126 -35.28 -7.55 5.95
C LEU A 126 -36.35 -7.49 4.85
N LEU A 127 -36.15 -6.59 3.89
CA LEU A 127 -36.95 -6.44 2.68
C LEU A 127 -36.35 -7.27 1.54
N LYS A 128 -35.06 -7.01 1.25
CA LYS A 128 -34.33 -7.63 0.14
C LYS A 128 -32.83 -7.59 0.39
N GLN A 129 -32.10 -8.52 -0.21
CA GLN A 129 -30.64 -8.53 -0.19
C GLN A 129 -30.09 -8.97 -1.55
N TYR A 130 -28.89 -8.51 -1.87
CA TYR A 130 -28.14 -8.91 -3.05
C TYR A 130 -26.75 -9.33 -2.64
N ARG A 131 -26.29 -10.43 -3.22
CA ARG A 131 -24.92 -10.92 -3.12
C ARG A 131 -24.03 -10.20 -4.12
N VAL A 132 -22.71 -10.26 -3.92
CA VAL A 132 -21.77 -9.71 -4.90
C VAL A 132 -21.99 -10.33 -6.27
N CYS A 133 -22.14 -11.65 -6.36
CA CYS A 133 -22.41 -12.37 -7.61
C CYS A 133 -23.72 -11.93 -8.32
N ASP A 134 -24.67 -11.34 -7.60
CA ASP A 134 -25.92 -10.83 -8.19
C ASP A 134 -25.71 -9.47 -8.88
N LEU A 135 -24.73 -8.68 -8.38
CA LEU A 135 -24.51 -7.29 -8.78
C LEU A 135 -23.28 -7.09 -9.67
N ILE A 136 -22.21 -7.89 -9.52
CA ILE A 136 -21.02 -7.76 -10.36
C ILE A 136 -21.30 -8.25 -11.79
N LYS A 137 -20.99 -7.43 -12.80
CA LYS A 137 -21.11 -7.75 -14.23
C LYS A 137 -19.81 -8.29 -14.80
N ASP A 138 -18.67 -7.80 -14.32
CA ASP A 138 -17.35 -8.30 -14.67
C ASP A 138 -16.61 -8.85 -13.43
N PRO A 139 -16.71 -10.16 -13.14
CA PRO A 139 -16.00 -10.77 -12.01
C PRO A 139 -14.48 -10.63 -12.07
N ALA A 140 -13.89 -10.46 -13.27
CA ALA A 140 -12.45 -10.30 -13.42
C ALA A 140 -11.93 -8.95 -12.91
N SER A 141 -12.82 -8.00 -12.62
CA SER A 141 -12.50 -6.70 -12.02
C SER A 141 -12.37 -6.74 -10.49
N LEU A 142 -12.77 -7.84 -9.85
CA LEU A 142 -12.60 -8.01 -8.40
C LEU A 142 -11.10 -8.03 -8.07
N SER A 143 -10.74 -7.36 -6.98
CA SER A 143 -9.36 -7.32 -6.50
C SER A 143 -9.21 -8.26 -5.32
N ASP A 144 -8.46 -9.34 -5.51
CA ASP A 144 -8.21 -10.34 -4.47
C ASP A 144 -7.09 -9.92 -3.50
N SER A 145 -7.31 -10.18 -2.21
CA SER A 145 -6.32 -10.27 -1.14
C SER A 145 -6.05 -11.75 -0.82
N VAL A 146 -5.16 -12.03 0.12
CA VAL A 146 -4.90 -13.38 0.65
C VAL A 146 -6.15 -14.01 1.25
N ILE A 147 -7.03 -13.23 1.89
CA ILE A 147 -8.19 -13.78 2.64
C ILE A 147 -9.55 -13.12 2.33
N TYR A 148 -9.57 -12.03 1.57
CA TYR A 148 -10.81 -11.35 1.16
C TYR A 148 -10.70 -10.87 -0.30
N TYR A 149 -11.80 -10.37 -0.84
CA TYR A 149 -11.80 -9.66 -2.12
C TYR A 149 -12.55 -8.32 -2.00
N GLN A 150 -12.17 -7.35 -2.83
CA GLN A 150 -12.83 -6.05 -2.88
C GLN A 150 -13.77 -5.96 -4.08
N TRP A 151 -15.03 -5.64 -3.81
CA TRP A 151 -16.07 -5.44 -4.83
C TRP A 151 -16.59 -4.00 -4.89
N ARG A 152 -16.20 -3.13 -3.94
CA ARG A 152 -16.47 -1.69 -3.97
C ARG A 152 -15.28 -0.95 -4.56
N PRO A 153 -15.50 0.12 -5.35
CA PRO A 153 -14.43 0.95 -5.84
C PRO A 153 -13.86 1.82 -4.71
N PHE A 154 -12.57 2.13 -4.78
CA PHE A 154 -11.87 3.05 -3.88
C PHE A 154 -12.21 4.52 -4.17
N LYS A 155 -12.45 4.88 -5.43
CA LYS A 155 -13.00 6.18 -5.85
C LYS A 155 -14.26 5.97 -6.67
N GLN A 156 -15.23 6.87 -6.58
CA GLN A 156 -16.47 6.86 -7.35
C GLN A 156 -17.03 8.29 -7.49
N SER A 157 -17.86 8.54 -8.51
CA SER A 157 -18.53 9.83 -8.71
C SER A 157 -19.72 10.04 -7.78
N PHE A 158 -20.39 8.93 -7.45
CA PHE A 158 -21.63 8.93 -6.69
C PHE A 158 -21.34 8.36 -5.32
N SER A 159 -21.68 9.10 -4.28
CA SER A 159 -21.57 8.62 -2.92
C SER A 159 -22.63 7.55 -2.65
N ASP A 160 -22.25 6.47 -1.95
CA ASP A 160 -23.22 5.56 -1.34
C ASP A 160 -24.01 6.33 -0.27
N ARG A 161 -25.26 6.67 -0.55
CA ARG A 161 -26.15 7.37 0.40
C ARG A 161 -27.61 7.15 0.03
N ILE A 162 -28.48 7.28 1.04
CA ILE A 162 -29.91 7.37 0.83
C ILE A 162 -30.27 8.82 0.49
N SER A 163 -31.01 9.03 -0.60
CA SER A 163 -31.55 10.33 -1.00
C SER A 163 -32.85 10.13 -1.76
N ASN A 164 -33.90 10.86 -1.39
CA ASN A 164 -35.22 10.79 -2.03
C ASN A 164 -35.75 9.35 -2.19
N HIS A 165 -35.72 8.56 -1.10
CA HIS A 165 -36.12 7.13 -1.09
C HIS A 165 -35.30 6.22 -2.03
N ASN A 166 -34.15 6.68 -2.51
CA ASN A 166 -33.26 5.86 -3.33
C ASN A 166 -31.89 5.68 -2.67
N PHE A 167 -31.25 4.55 -2.93
CA PHE A 167 -29.87 4.28 -2.53
C PHE A 167 -29.02 4.02 -3.78
N CYS A 168 -27.88 4.69 -3.87
CA CYS A 168 -26.91 4.47 -4.94
C CYS A 168 -25.80 3.53 -4.44
N LEU A 169 -25.43 2.54 -5.26
CA LEU A 169 -24.27 1.69 -5.03
C LEU A 169 -23.45 1.58 -6.32
N THR A 170 -22.14 1.77 -6.23
CA THR A 170 -21.23 1.49 -7.34
C THR A 170 -20.38 0.27 -7.04
N MET A 171 -20.32 -0.65 -8.00
CA MET A 171 -19.45 -1.83 -7.97
C MET A 171 -18.08 -1.50 -8.57
N ILE A 172 -17.07 -2.29 -8.24
CA ILE A 172 -15.68 -2.11 -8.72
C ILE A 172 -15.55 -2.22 -10.24
N ASP A 173 -16.44 -2.96 -10.89
CA ASP A 173 -16.57 -3.05 -12.36
C ASP A 173 -17.19 -1.81 -13.01
N LYS A 174 -17.37 -0.71 -12.26
CA LYS A 174 -17.97 0.55 -12.68
C LYS A 174 -19.48 0.46 -12.96
N THR A 175 -20.14 -0.65 -12.63
CA THR A 175 -21.60 -0.75 -12.68
C THR A 175 -22.21 -0.02 -11.49
N ARG A 176 -23.14 0.88 -11.76
CA ARG A 176 -23.86 1.65 -10.76
C ARG A 176 -25.31 1.22 -10.71
N TYR A 177 -25.83 0.99 -9.51
CA TYR A 177 -27.21 0.64 -9.25
C TYR A 177 -27.90 1.75 -8.46
N LEU A 178 -29.12 2.10 -8.86
CA LEU A 178 -30.05 2.89 -8.05
C LEU A 178 -31.14 1.96 -7.55
N PHE A 179 -31.25 1.83 -6.24
CA PHE A 179 -32.24 1.00 -5.57
C PHE A 179 -33.35 1.86 -4.97
N ASP A 180 -34.57 1.34 -5.01
CA ASP A 180 -35.68 1.81 -4.19
C ASP A 180 -35.47 1.31 -2.76
N VAL A 181 -35.43 2.20 -1.75
CA VAL A 181 -35.15 1.76 -0.36
C VAL A 181 -36.35 1.10 0.33
N GLU A 182 -37.56 1.28 -0.19
CA GLU A 182 -38.80 0.76 0.40
C GLU A 182 -39.05 -0.69 0.00
N THR A 183 -38.53 -1.09 -1.17
CA THR A 183 -38.68 -2.44 -1.74
C THR A 183 -37.34 -3.17 -1.84
N GLY A 184 -36.23 -2.44 -1.92
CA GLY A 184 -34.91 -2.96 -2.27
C GLY A 184 -34.76 -3.28 -3.75
N ASP A 185 -35.72 -2.93 -4.62
CA ASP A 185 -35.64 -3.23 -6.05
C ASP A 185 -34.65 -2.31 -6.77
N ILE A 186 -33.92 -2.86 -7.76
CA ILE A 186 -33.10 -2.06 -8.67
C ILE A 186 -34.04 -1.32 -9.61
N ILE A 187 -34.05 0.02 -9.54
CA ILE A 187 -34.82 0.88 -10.45
C ILE A 187 -33.99 1.25 -11.68
N GLU A 188 -32.69 1.44 -11.50
CA GLU A 188 -31.80 1.91 -12.58
C GLU A 188 -30.43 1.24 -12.52
N THR A 189 -29.85 0.99 -13.69
CA THR A 189 -28.45 0.55 -13.83
C THR A 189 -27.73 1.51 -14.79
N GLN A 190 -26.60 2.05 -14.36
CA GLN A 190 -25.75 2.94 -15.14
C GLN A 190 -24.27 2.53 -15.06
N HIS A 191 -23.41 3.24 -15.77
CA HIS A 191 -21.95 3.09 -15.69
C HIS A 191 -21.34 4.34 -15.03
N ASP A 192 -20.48 4.15 -14.03
CA ASP A 192 -19.67 5.22 -13.41
C ASP A 192 -18.23 5.15 -13.91
N SER A 193 -17.92 5.93 -14.95
CA SER A 193 -16.59 5.95 -15.56
C SER A 193 -15.48 6.48 -14.64
N TYR A 194 -15.81 7.05 -13.48
CA TYR A 194 -14.84 7.49 -12.48
C TYR A 194 -14.64 6.47 -11.36
N ALA A 195 -15.40 5.37 -11.34
CA ALA A 195 -15.14 4.31 -10.38
C ALA A 195 -13.72 3.76 -10.62
N ARG A 196 -12.93 3.63 -9.57
CA ARG A 196 -11.57 3.08 -9.61
C ARG A 196 -11.35 2.15 -8.43
N SER A 197 -10.79 0.98 -8.69
CA SER A 197 -10.21 0.11 -7.67
C SER A 197 -9.04 0.78 -6.95
N PHE A 198 -8.65 0.26 -5.79
CA PHE A 198 -7.43 0.71 -5.11
C PHE A 198 -6.20 0.51 -6.00
N THR A 199 -6.11 -0.64 -6.68
CA THR A 199 -5.03 -0.97 -7.62
C THR A 199 -4.92 0.04 -8.76
N GLU A 200 -6.01 0.35 -9.46
CA GLU A 200 -6.00 1.37 -10.52
C GLU A 200 -5.51 2.73 -9.99
N VAL A 201 -5.96 3.14 -8.79
CA VAL A 201 -5.50 4.41 -8.19
C VAL A 201 -4.02 4.36 -7.81
N CYS A 202 -3.52 3.23 -7.33
CA CYS A 202 -2.10 3.05 -7.04
C CYS A 202 -1.26 3.07 -8.32
N GLU A 203 -1.65 2.35 -9.37
CA GLU A 203 -0.98 2.33 -10.66
C GLU A 203 -0.95 3.72 -11.32
N GLU A 204 -2.07 4.46 -11.29
CA GLU A 204 -2.13 5.84 -11.75
C GLU A 204 -1.13 6.73 -11.00
N ARG A 205 -1.08 6.61 -9.66
CA ARG A 205 -0.15 7.36 -8.81
C ARG A 205 1.30 6.96 -9.04
N GLU A 206 1.60 5.68 -9.20
CA GLU A 206 2.95 5.17 -9.47
C GLU A 206 3.43 5.62 -10.86
N THR A 207 2.56 5.61 -11.86
CA THR A 207 2.87 6.12 -13.21
C THR A 207 3.15 7.62 -13.18
N GLU A 208 2.32 8.40 -12.48
CA GLU A 208 2.52 9.84 -12.31
C GLU A 208 3.83 10.12 -11.54
N ALA A 209 4.06 9.41 -10.44
CA ALA A 209 5.28 9.51 -9.65
C ALA A 209 6.50 9.15 -10.48
N ALA A 210 6.44 8.10 -11.30
CA ALA A 210 7.54 7.67 -12.15
C ALA A 210 7.89 8.72 -13.21
N SER A 211 6.87 9.28 -13.88
CA SER A 211 7.06 10.35 -14.85
C SER A 211 7.73 11.58 -14.23
N LYS A 212 7.24 12.03 -13.06
CA LYS A 212 7.83 13.18 -12.34
C LYS A 212 9.22 12.88 -11.81
N GLY A 213 9.45 11.66 -11.33
CA GLY A 213 10.75 11.20 -10.86
C GLY A 213 11.80 11.23 -11.95
N LEU A 214 11.44 10.77 -13.17
CA LEU A 214 12.33 10.83 -14.32
C LEU A 214 12.61 12.29 -14.74
N GLU A 215 11.59 13.13 -14.81
CA GLU A 215 11.75 14.55 -15.13
C GLU A 215 12.67 15.28 -14.13
N ALA A 216 12.49 15.02 -12.83
CA ALA A 216 13.34 15.57 -11.77
C ALA A 216 14.79 15.09 -11.89
N TYR A 217 15.01 13.82 -12.25
CA TYR A 217 16.35 13.28 -12.51
C TYR A 217 17.01 13.99 -13.69
N GLU A 218 16.33 14.10 -14.82
CA GLU A 218 16.85 14.70 -16.04
C GLU A 218 17.26 16.17 -15.85
N LYS A 219 16.48 16.92 -15.07
CA LYS A 219 16.77 18.33 -14.71
C LYS A 219 17.88 18.46 -13.67
N SER A 220 18.07 17.47 -12.79
CA SER A 220 19.02 17.55 -11.69
C SER A 220 20.48 17.43 -12.17
N ALA A 221 21.38 18.11 -11.45
CA ALA A 221 22.82 17.89 -11.57
C ALA A 221 23.23 16.43 -11.26
N LEU A 222 22.36 15.68 -10.55
CA LEU A 222 22.53 14.26 -10.27
C LEU A 222 22.73 13.45 -11.55
N ASN A 223 21.93 13.67 -12.60
CA ASN A 223 22.03 12.92 -13.85
C ASN A 223 23.43 12.99 -14.45
N LYS A 224 23.97 14.22 -14.62
CA LYS A 224 25.32 14.41 -15.17
C LYS A 224 26.41 13.70 -14.35
N ARG A 225 26.27 13.69 -13.02
CA ARG A 225 27.23 13.03 -12.11
C ARG A 225 27.11 11.50 -12.17
N PHE A 226 25.88 10.97 -12.15
CA PHE A 226 25.63 9.54 -11.98
C PHE A 226 25.69 8.76 -13.29
N GLN A 227 25.29 9.35 -14.42
CA GLN A 227 25.19 8.63 -15.72
C GLN A 227 26.53 8.03 -16.22
N LYS A 228 27.66 8.51 -15.70
CA LYS A 228 28.99 7.98 -16.04
C LYS A 228 29.28 6.64 -15.35
N TYR A 229 28.68 6.39 -14.19
CA TYR A 229 28.92 5.22 -13.36
C TYR A 229 27.72 4.28 -13.33
N PHE A 230 26.51 4.82 -13.52
CA PHE A 230 25.28 4.09 -13.35
C PHE A 230 24.27 4.38 -14.46
N LYS A 231 23.51 3.35 -14.82
CA LYS A 231 22.31 3.46 -15.63
C LYS A 231 21.10 3.59 -14.70
N LEU A 232 20.26 4.60 -14.90
CA LEU A 232 18.96 4.69 -14.24
C LEU A 232 18.04 3.60 -14.79
N GLU A 233 17.45 2.79 -13.90
CA GLU A 233 16.45 1.77 -14.23
C GLU A 233 15.04 2.30 -14.01
N GLU A 234 14.80 2.90 -12.83
CA GLU A 234 13.53 3.49 -12.44
C GLU A 234 13.79 4.72 -11.55
N ALA A 235 12.90 5.71 -11.63
CA ALA A 235 12.86 6.86 -10.76
C ALA A 235 11.41 7.18 -10.45
N SER A 236 11.14 7.74 -9.27
CA SER A 236 9.80 8.12 -8.82
C SER A 236 9.85 9.29 -7.83
N ASP A 237 8.90 10.22 -7.95
CA ASP A 237 8.69 11.35 -7.03
C ASP A 237 7.47 11.05 -6.14
N PHE A 238 7.73 10.76 -4.87
CA PHE A 238 6.72 10.51 -3.86
C PHE A 238 6.52 11.74 -2.97
N ARG A 239 5.55 12.57 -3.35
CA ARG A 239 5.06 13.70 -2.54
C ARG A 239 4.07 13.20 -1.48
N GLY A 240 4.57 12.71 -0.36
CA GLY A 240 3.78 12.20 0.77
C GLY A 240 4.65 11.92 2.00
N ARG A 241 4.05 11.47 3.11
CA ARG A 241 4.84 11.02 4.27
C ARG A 241 5.72 9.83 3.90
N SER A 242 6.97 9.85 4.35
CA SER A 242 7.90 8.73 4.24
C SER A 242 7.27 7.43 4.74
N THR A 243 7.42 6.36 3.96
CA THR A 243 6.99 5.01 4.35
C THR A 243 8.14 4.16 4.91
N TYR A 244 9.38 4.66 4.89
CA TYR A 244 10.57 3.84 5.15
C TYR A 244 11.34 4.24 6.42
N GLY A 245 10.76 5.08 7.28
CA GLY A 245 11.42 5.53 8.50
C GLY A 245 12.68 6.33 8.21
N ILE A 246 12.60 7.21 7.20
CA ILE A 246 13.69 8.10 6.81
C ILE A 246 13.45 9.46 7.46
N ASP A 247 14.53 10.09 7.93
CA ASP A 247 14.49 11.22 8.86
C ASP A 247 14.41 12.60 8.19
N PHE A 248 13.94 12.71 6.94
CA PHE A 248 13.77 14.02 6.29
C PHE A 248 12.29 14.34 6.03
N GLU A 249 11.91 15.62 6.18
CA GLU A 249 10.52 16.10 6.12
C GLU A 249 10.06 16.39 4.68
N GLU A 250 11.03 16.56 3.78
CA GLU A 250 10.82 16.90 2.39
C GLU A 250 10.28 15.73 1.56
N PRO A 251 9.67 16.00 0.38
CA PRO A 251 9.26 14.96 -0.55
C PRO A 251 10.41 14.02 -0.94
N GLU A 252 10.09 12.74 -1.13
CA GLU A 252 11.08 11.72 -1.46
C GLU A 252 11.19 11.52 -2.97
N TRP A 253 12.41 11.60 -3.49
CA TRP A 253 12.76 11.04 -4.78
C TRP A 253 13.39 9.67 -4.60
N ARG A 254 12.84 8.63 -5.23
CA ARG A 254 13.36 7.26 -5.16
C ARG A 254 13.83 6.81 -6.52
N ALA A 255 14.91 6.06 -6.56
CA ALA A 255 15.39 5.46 -7.80
C ALA A 255 16.15 4.17 -7.58
N THR A 256 16.18 3.36 -8.64
CA THR A 256 17.07 2.23 -8.77
C THR A 256 18.07 2.49 -9.90
N PHE A 257 19.34 2.32 -9.59
CA PHE A 257 20.45 2.45 -10.51
C PHE A 257 21.19 1.12 -10.66
N ILE A 258 21.66 0.84 -11.88
CA ILE A 258 22.48 -0.32 -12.20
C ILE A 258 23.90 0.16 -12.54
N PRO A 259 24.95 -0.34 -11.87
CA PRO A 259 26.33 -0.04 -12.23
C PRO A 259 26.67 -0.39 -13.67
N ILE A 260 27.43 0.49 -14.31
CA ILE A 260 28.01 0.25 -15.64
C ILE A 260 29.22 -0.69 -15.51
N GLU A 261 30.01 -0.56 -14.43
CA GLU A 261 31.07 -1.52 -14.10
C GLU A 261 30.45 -2.84 -13.62
N GLU A 262 30.93 -3.96 -14.16
CA GLU A 262 30.52 -5.29 -13.72
C GLU A 262 31.38 -5.74 -12.54
N TYR A 263 30.76 -6.05 -11.40
CA TYR A 263 31.47 -6.54 -10.21
C TYR A 263 31.42 -8.07 -10.04
N GLY A 264 31.15 -8.80 -11.13
CA GLY A 264 31.03 -10.26 -11.13
C GLY A 264 29.69 -10.80 -10.60
N HIS A 265 28.80 -9.92 -10.12
CA HIS A 265 27.45 -10.24 -9.66
C HIS A 265 26.47 -9.15 -10.12
N PRO A 266 25.16 -9.46 -10.25
CA PRO A 266 24.15 -8.43 -10.45
C PRO A 266 24.17 -7.44 -9.29
N CYS A 267 24.43 -6.17 -9.58
CA CYS A 267 24.45 -5.09 -8.60
C CYS A 267 23.36 -4.07 -8.90
N LYS A 268 22.73 -3.55 -7.85
CA LYS A 268 21.76 -2.45 -7.92
C LYS A 268 21.97 -1.48 -6.76
N ILE A 269 21.63 -0.22 -6.97
CA ILE A 269 21.63 0.81 -5.94
C ILE A 269 20.21 1.34 -5.82
N LYS A 270 19.63 1.22 -4.63
CA LYS A 270 18.38 1.89 -4.30
C LYS A 270 18.67 3.17 -3.54
N THR A 271 18.19 4.28 -4.06
CA THR A 271 18.41 5.61 -3.49
C THR A 271 17.11 6.24 -3.06
N ILE A 272 17.12 6.94 -1.93
CA ILE A 272 16.02 7.81 -1.49
C ILE A 272 16.59 9.18 -1.13
N PHE A 273 16.37 10.18 -1.97
CA PHE A 273 16.92 11.52 -1.83
C PHE A 273 15.81 12.55 -1.60
N PRO A 274 16.05 13.61 -0.81
CA PRO A 274 15.08 14.68 -0.65
C PRO A 274 14.95 15.54 -1.91
N ILE A 275 13.76 16.07 -2.13
CA ILE A 275 13.46 17.09 -3.14
C ILE A 275 13.33 18.43 -2.40
N LEU A 276 14.37 19.29 -2.49
CA LEU A 276 14.41 20.56 -1.75
C LEU A 276 13.74 21.73 -2.51
N GLU A 277 13.85 21.72 -3.84
CA GLU A 277 13.19 22.66 -4.73
C GLU A 277 12.31 21.87 -5.70
N PRO A 278 11.26 22.47 -6.31
CA PRO A 278 10.42 21.78 -7.28
C PRO A 278 11.27 21.07 -8.34
N ASP A 279 11.18 19.75 -8.35
CA ASP A 279 11.85 18.86 -9.30
C ASP A 279 13.40 18.85 -9.22
N VAL A 280 14.00 19.29 -8.10
CA VAL A 280 15.46 19.22 -7.89
C VAL A 280 15.79 18.19 -6.81
N VAL A 281 16.29 17.04 -7.26
CA VAL A 281 16.82 15.98 -6.39
C VAL A 281 18.14 16.44 -5.77
N HIS A 282 18.22 16.43 -4.44
CA HIS A 282 19.39 16.87 -3.71
C HIS A 282 20.16 15.72 -3.04
N THR A 283 21.46 15.66 -3.30
CA THR A 283 22.40 14.80 -2.55
C THR A 283 23.83 15.30 -2.75
N GLU A 284 24.59 15.25 -1.65
CA GLU A 284 26.04 15.52 -1.62
C GLU A 284 26.88 14.28 -1.97
N ILE A 285 26.26 13.10 -2.03
CA ILE A 285 26.97 11.85 -2.37
C ILE A 285 27.48 11.93 -3.81
N MET A 286 28.76 11.58 -3.98
CA MET A 286 29.38 11.46 -5.30
C MET A 286 29.23 10.05 -5.83
N ALA A 287 29.07 9.91 -7.15
CA ALA A 287 28.92 8.61 -7.79
C ALA A 287 30.17 7.72 -7.58
N GLU A 288 31.34 8.36 -7.52
CA GLU A 288 32.62 7.74 -7.19
C GLU A 288 32.63 7.08 -5.81
N ASP A 289 31.97 7.68 -4.81
CA ASP A 289 31.94 7.12 -3.46
C ASP A 289 31.14 5.81 -3.43
N ILE A 290 30.04 5.76 -4.19
CA ILE A 290 29.19 4.57 -4.34
C ILE A 290 29.96 3.45 -5.07
N ASP A 291 30.58 3.79 -6.21
CA ASP A 291 31.39 2.85 -7.01
C ASP A 291 32.55 2.27 -6.19
N MET A 292 33.29 3.14 -5.50
CA MET A 292 34.40 2.73 -4.62
C MET A 292 33.91 1.81 -3.51
N ALA A 293 32.80 2.15 -2.85
CA ALA A 293 32.25 1.32 -1.76
C ALA A 293 31.85 -0.08 -2.25
N PHE A 294 31.23 -0.22 -3.43
CA PHE A 294 30.96 -1.53 -4.05
C PHE A 294 32.24 -2.30 -4.29
N LYS A 295 33.17 -1.67 -4.99
CA LYS A 295 34.43 -2.29 -5.42
C LYS A 295 35.23 -2.80 -4.24
N GLU A 296 35.37 -2.00 -3.20
CA GLU A 296 36.14 -2.36 -2.02
C GLU A 296 35.42 -3.40 -1.15
N THR A 297 34.10 -3.31 -1.01
CA THR A 297 33.31 -4.32 -0.28
C THR A 297 33.46 -5.69 -0.92
N ILE A 298 33.27 -5.79 -2.24
CA ILE A 298 33.35 -7.07 -2.98
C ILE A 298 34.80 -7.59 -3.03
N ALA A 299 35.78 -6.70 -3.09
CA ALA A 299 37.19 -7.07 -3.05
C ALA A 299 37.66 -7.55 -1.66
N HIS A 300 36.93 -7.20 -0.59
CA HIS A 300 37.34 -7.44 0.79
C HIS A 300 37.55 -8.94 1.09
N PRO A 301 38.64 -9.33 1.78
CA PRO A 301 38.95 -10.74 2.05
C PRO A 301 37.82 -11.50 2.78
N GLU A 302 37.17 -10.86 3.74
CA GLU A 302 36.08 -11.48 4.50
C GLU A 302 34.82 -11.67 3.66
N PHE A 303 34.52 -10.75 2.73
CA PHE A 303 33.43 -10.90 1.77
C PHE A 303 33.69 -12.13 0.90
N LYS A 304 34.87 -12.20 0.27
CA LYS A 304 35.26 -13.34 -0.57
C LYS A 304 35.21 -14.65 0.19
N LYS A 305 35.71 -14.68 1.42
CA LYS A 305 35.65 -15.87 2.28
C LYS A 305 34.20 -16.29 2.53
N ARG A 306 33.35 -15.34 2.93
CA ARG A 306 31.95 -15.59 3.30
C ARG A 306 31.11 -16.12 2.14
N PHE A 307 31.34 -15.60 0.93
CA PHE A 307 30.52 -15.88 -0.25
C PHE A 307 31.23 -16.73 -1.32
N SER A 308 32.38 -17.32 -1.00
CA SER A 308 33.12 -18.20 -1.93
C SER A 308 32.32 -19.41 -2.41
N GLU A 309 31.41 -19.92 -1.56
CA GLU A 309 30.56 -21.09 -1.84
C GLU A 309 29.08 -20.71 -2.01
N ALA A 310 28.74 -19.42 -1.83
CA ALA A 310 27.36 -18.96 -1.88
C ALA A 310 26.94 -18.65 -3.33
N SER A 311 25.75 -19.08 -3.72
CA SER A 311 25.14 -18.64 -4.98
C SER A 311 24.52 -17.26 -4.78
N ILE A 312 25.34 -16.21 -4.93
CA ILE A 312 24.88 -14.81 -4.89
C ILE A 312 23.97 -14.56 -6.09
N VAL A 313 22.72 -14.15 -5.81
CA VAL A 313 21.72 -13.76 -6.80
C VAL A 313 21.84 -12.27 -7.12
N GLY A 314 22.19 -11.45 -6.12
CA GLY A 314 22.41 -10.03 -6.33
C GLY A 314 22.98 -9.32 -5.10
N ILE A 315 23.50 -8.11 -5.34
CA ILE A 315 24.02 -7.22 -4.31
C ILE A 315 23.30 -5.87 -4.45
N GLU A 316 22.64 -5.43 -3.38
CA GLU A 316 21.90 -4.17 -3.35
C GLU A 316 22.53 -3.20 -2.35
N MET A 317 22.97 -2.03 -2.80
CA MET A 317 23.32 -0.93 -1.89
C MET A 317 22.09 -0.05 -1.67
N LYS A 318 21.81 0.31 -0.42
CA LYS A 318 20.65 1.14 -0.05
C LYS A 318 21.13 2.46 0.52
N ILE A 319 20.80 3.57 -0.12
CA ILE A 319 21.33 4.91 0.16
C ILE A 319 20.16 5.85 0.48
N SER A 320 20.32 6.76 1.45
CA SER A 320 19.37 7.85 1.67
C SER A 320 20.03 9.20 1.98
N GLY A 321 19.43 10.29 1.48
CA GLY A 321 19.94 11.65 1.68
C GLY A 321 21.41 11.80 1.31
N ASN A 322 22.23 12.11 2.33
CA ASN A 322 23.69 12.25 2.22
C ASN A 322 24.45 11.07 2.85
N SER A 323 23.77 9.96 3.13
CA SER A 323 24.32 8.76 3.74
C SER A 323 24.38 7.58 2.76
N LEU A 324 25.48 6.83 2.74
CA LEU A 324 25.62 5.57 1.97
C LEU A 324 24.83 4.38 2.60
N HIS A 325 23.85 4.67 3.45
CA HIS A 325 22.97 3.71 4.09
C HIS A 325 21.57 4.32 4.24
N MET A 326 20.52 3.53 4.05
CA MET A 326 19.13 4.00 4.04
C MET A 326 18.45 4.04 5.42
N MET A 327 18.86 3.16 6.34
CA MET A 327 18.19 2.92 7.63
C MET A 327 19.11 3.25 8.81
N ARG A 328 19.15 4.53 9.20
CA ARG A 328 19.99 5.02 10.30
C ARG A 328 19.76 4.24 11.61
N TYR A 329 18.51 4.10 12.03
CA TYR A 329 18.15 3.38 13.26
C TYR A 329 18.65 1.92 13.26
N LYS A 330 18.64 1.25 12.10
CA LYS A 330 19.09 -0.14 11.96
C LYS A 330 20.61 -0.21 12.11
N ALA A 331 21.34 0.70 11.48
CA ALA A 331 22.80 0.75 11.60
C ALA A 331 23.24 1.15 13.02
N GLU A 332 22.53 2.07 13.68
CA GLU A 332 22.77 2.47 15.07
C GLU A 332 22.55 1.33 16.08
N ARG A 333 21.73 0.33 15.72
CA ARG A 333 21.57 -0.91 16.50
C ARG A 333 22.62 -1.95 16.12
N ASP A 334 22.71 -2.30 14.84
CA ASP A 334 23.47 -3.45 14.37
C ASP A 334 24.99 -3.28 14.55
N LEU A 335 25.53 -2.08 14.31
CA LEU A 335 26.97 -1.83 14.38
C LEU A 335 27.52 -1.94 15.81
N PRO A 336 26.89 -1.35 16.85
CA PRO A 336 27.29 -1.57 18.24
C PRO A 336 27.16 -3.03 18.70
N GLU A 337 26.13 -3.75 18.27
CA GLU A 337 25.98 -5.19 18.56
C GLU A 337 27.14 -6.01 17.97
N ALA A 338 27.70 -5.56 16.85
CA ALA A 338 28.91 -6.12 16.25
C ALA A 338 30.23 -5.57 16.84
N GLY A 339 30.17 -4.77 17.91
CA GLY A 339 31.34 -4.25 18.61
C GLY A 339 31.94 -2.96 18.03
N VAL A 340 31.23 -2.25 17.15
CA VAL A 340 31.68 -0.97 16.59
C VAL A 340 31.33 0.19 17.52
N ASP A 341 32.31 1.00 17.92
CA ASP A 341 32.06 2.27 18.63
C ASP A 341 31.76 3.38 17.62
N LEU A 342 30.46 3.70 17.46
CA LEU A 342 29.99 4.76 16.57
C LEU A 342 30.44 6.16 16.96
N ARG A 343 30.94 6.38 18.19
CA ARG A 343 31.54 7.67 18.58
C ARG A 343 32.93 7.85 17.98
N ALA A 344 33.66 6.76 17.81
CA ALA A 344 34.99 6.77 17.19
C ALA A 344 34.89 6.77 15.66
N THR A 345 33.84 6.14 15.11
CA THR A 345 33.64 5.99 13.68
C THR A 345 32.24 6.44 13.26
N PRO A 346 32.07 7.71 12.85
CA PRO A 346 30.77 8.29 12.55
C PRO A 346 30.02 7.50 11.46
N LEU A 347 28.70 7.45 11.61
CA LEU A 347 27.83 6.61 10.79
C LEU A 347 27.85 7.01 9.30
N GLU A 348 28.12 8.29 9.02
CA GLU A 348 28.22 8.87 7.67
C GLU A 348 29.37 8.25 6.85
N LYS A 349 30.28 7.51 7.49
CA LYS A 349 31.39 6.80 6.83
C LYS A 349 31.05 5.35 6.49
N TRP A 350 29.84 4.88 6.80
CA TRP A 350 29.42 3.51 6.55
C TRP A 350 28.49 3.42 5.34
N ALA A 351 28.85 2.53 4.42
CA ALA A 351 28.00 2.06 3.35
C ALA A 351 27.23 0.80 3.80
N TYR A 352 25.97 0.68 3.38
CA TYR A 352 25.13 -0.48 3.69
C TYR A 352 24.73 -1.23 2.41
N LEU A 353 25.10 -2.51 2.38
CA LEU A 353 24.80 -3.42 1.29
C LEU A 353 24.00 -4.62 1.80
N VAL A 354 23.16 -5.18 0.93
CA VAL A 354 22.42 -6.41 1.15
C VAL A 354 22.86 -7.40 0.07
N VAL A 355 23.34 -8.58 0.49
CA VAL A 355 23.66 -9.67 -0.42
C VAL A 355 22.54 -10.68 -0.39
N GLU A 356 21.88 -10.87 -1.53
CA GLU A 356 20.84 -11.88 -1.73
C GLU A 356 21.48 -13.18 -2.21
N SER A 357 21.21 -14.30 -1.53
CA SER A 357 21.67 -15.63 -1.93
C SER A 357 20.50 -16.52 -2.35
N SER A 358 20.78 -17.57 -3.12
CA SER A 358 19.78 -18.60 -3.44
C SER A 358 19.16 -19.16 -2.15
N GLY A 359 17.83 -19.21 -2.07
CA GLY A 359 17.11 -19.68 -0.87
C GLY A 359 16.46 -18.59 -0.02
N ARG A 360 16.39 -17.34 -0.52
CA ARG A 360 15.75 -16.18 0.14
C ARG A 360 16.43 -15.74 1.44
N GLU A 361 17.67 -16.15 1.67
CA GLU A 361 18.50 -15.57 2.73
C GLU A 361 19.13 -14.27 2.22
N TYR A 362 19.05 -13.22 3.03
CA TYR A 362 19.78 -11.98 2.81
C TYR A 362 20.85 -11.80 3.89
N THR A 363 22.01 -11.27 3.53
CA THR A 363 23.05 -10.89 4.49
C THR A 363 23.27 -9.39 4.44
N SER A 364 23.22 -8.74 5.60
CA SER A 364 23.46 -7.31 5.75
C SER A 364 24.97 -7.06 5.90
N ILE A 365 25.52 -6.12 5.13
CA ILE A 365 26.93 -5.76 5.16
C ILE A 365 27.05 -4.28 5.40
N TYR A 366 27.87 -3.91 6.38
CA TYR A 366 28.30 -2.54 6.59
C TYR A 366 29.77 -2.41 6.26
N TYR A 367 30.11 -1.45 5.42
CA TYR A 367 31.48 -1.19 4.99
C TYR A 367 31.88 0.25 5.32
N ASN A 368 32.95 0.41 6.11
CA ASN A 368 33.46 1.73 6.42
C ASN A 368 34.43 2.21 5.34
N VAL A 369 34.06 3.25 4.59
CA VAL A 369 34.84 3.73 3.44
C VAL A 369 36.19 4.35 3.84
N SER A 370 36.33 4.79 5.10
CA SER A 370 37.55 5.41 5.62
C SER A 370 38.51 4.38 6.22
N SER A 371 38.03 3.57 7.16
CA SER A 371 38.86 2.58 7.88
C SER A 371 39.03 1.27 7.12
N LYS A 372 38.25 1.07 6.04
CA LYS A 372 38.17 -0.18 5.26
C LYS A 372 37.66 -1.37 6.08
N GLN A 373 37.06 -1.11 7.26
CA GLN A 373 36.44 -2.12 8.10
C GLN A 373 35.17 -2.65 7.45
N LEU A 374 34.98 -3.96 7.51
CA LEU A 374 33.78 -4.64 7.03
C LEU A 374 33.10 -5.38 8.18
N VAL A 375 31.77 -5.27 8.27
CA VAL A 375 30.94 -5.92 9.27
C VAL A 375 29.84 -6.69 8.55
N ILE A 376 29.70 -7.98 8.86
CA ILE A 376 28.70 -8.87 8.27
C ILE A 376 27.68 -9.25 9.34
N ILE A 377 26.41 -8.89 9.12
CA ILE A 377 25.28 -9.20 9.99
C ILE A 377 24.40 -10.22 9.26
N LYS A 378 24.13 -11.36 9.92
CA LYS A 378 23.28 -12.41 9.38
C LYS A 378 21.81 -12.11 9.59
#